data_AF-A0A960ERW2-F1
#
_entry.id   AF-A0A960ERW2-F1
#
_cell.length_a   1.000
_cell.length_b   1.000
_cell.length_c   1.000
_cell.angle_alpha   90.00
_cell.angle_beta   90.00
_cell.angle_gamma   90.00
#
_symmetry.space_group_name_H-M   'P 1'
#
loop_
_entity.id
_entity.type
_entity.pdbx_description
1 polymer ?
#
loop_
_entity_poly.entity_id
_entity_poly.type
_entity_poly.pdbx_seq_one_letter_code
_entity_poly.pdbx_strand_id
1 'polypeptide(L)'
;MVTLLAEDSFTPFLGDDLIVYLVLALGAALFAGNLAAILRPPATDKRDEGSLDKAPVARSLIMAGIGLVAAIWAVASLLTA
;
A
#
# COMPACT_ATOMS: atom_id res chain seq x y z
N MET A 1 -10.85 -18.58 -35.70
CA MET A 1 -9.76 -17.65 -36.08
C MET A 1 -9.63 -16.46 -35.12
N VAL A 2 -10.68 -16.04 -34.40
CA VAL A 2 -10.58 -14.99 -33.35
C VAL A 2 -10.03 -15.53 -32.01
N THR A 3 -10.23 -16.82 -31.72
CA THR A 3 -9.75 -17.48 -30.49
C THR A 3 -8.23 -17.64 -30.38
N LEU A 4 -7.49 -17.59 -31.49
CA LEU A 4 -6.02 -17.74 -31.50
C LEU A 4 -5.26 -16.44 -31.21
N LEU A 5 -5.91 -15.27 -31.33
CA LEU A 5 -5.30 -13.98 -31.02
C LEU A 5 -5.46 -13.58 -29.54
N ALA A 6 -6.33 -14.28 -28.81
CA ALA A 6 -6.46 -14.11 -27.36
C ALA A 6 -5.39 -14.91 -26.59
N GLU A 7 -4.71 -15.86 -27.26
CA GLU A 7 -3.61 -16.65 -26.69
C GLU A 7 -2.25 -15.97 -26.83
N ASP A 8 -2.19 -14.73 -27.36
CA ASP A 8 -0.96 -13.92 -27.39
C ASP A 8 -0.69 -13.31 -26.00
N SER A 9 -0.38 -14.23 -25.09
CA SER A 9 0.56 -14.17 -23.98
C SER A 9 0.78 -12.81 -23.32
N PHE A 10 -0.21 -12.33 -22.55
CA PHE A 10 0.12 -11.41 -21.46
C PHE A 10 0.91 -12.19 -20.39
N THR A 11 2.24 -12.20 -20.54
CA THR A 11 3.15 -12.61 -19.48
C THR A 11 3.39 -11.38 -18.60
N PRO A 12 2.87 -11.36 -17.37
CA PRO A 12 3.09 -10.23 -16.49
C PRO A 12 4.60 -10.08 -16.24
N PHE A 13 5.12 -8.85 -16.26
CA PHE A 13 6.56 -8.57 -16.03
C PHE A 13 7.10 -9.19 -14.73
N LEU A 14 6.22 -9.39 -13.74
CA LEU A 14 6.53 -9.93 -12.42
C LEU A 14 6.08 -11.39 -12.23
N GLY A 15 5.71 -12.07 -13.33
CA GLY A 15 5.28 -13.47 -13.34
C GLY A 15 3.86 -13.71 -12.81
N ASP A 16 3.58 -14.95 -12.47
CA ASP A 16 2.26 -15.42 -11.99
C ASP A 16 1.86 -14.75 -10.67
N ASP A 17 2.84 -14.33 -9.87
CA ASP A 17 2.64 -13.65 -8.58
C ASP A 17 2.58 -12.13 -8.69
N LEU A 18 2.36 -11.55 -9.88
CA LEU A 18 2.29 -10.10 -10.07
C LEU A 18 1.38 -9.43 -9.04
N ILE A 19 0.19 -9.98 -8.80
CA ILE A 19 -0.76 -9.41 -7.85
C ILE A 19 -0.20 -9.44 -6.43
N VAL A 20 0.49 -10.51 -6.04
CA VAL A 20 1.08 -10.65 -4.71
C VAL A 20 2.18 -9.60 -4.50
N TYR A 21 3.05 -9.41 -5.50
CA TYR A 21 4.06 -8.36 -5.47
C TYR A 21 3.46 -6.94 -5.44
N LEU A 22 2.39 -6.68 -6.20
CA LEU A 22 1.69 -5.39 -6.17
C LEU A 22 1.06 -5.12 -4.79
N VAL A 23 0.45 -6.13 -4.17
CA VAL A 23 -0.12 -6.03 -2.82
C VAL A 23 0.99 -5.80 -1.80
N LEU A 24 2.12 -6.49 -1.92
CA LEU A 24 3.28 -6.28 -1.05
C LEU A 24 3.79 -4.83 -1.15
N ALA A 25 4.02 -4.35 -2.37
CA ALA A 25 4.51 -2.98 -2.60
C ALA A 25 3.52 -1.93 -2.10
N LEU A 26 2.23 -2.09 -2.39
CA LEU A 26 1.19 -1.16 -1.96
C LEU A 26 1.01 -1.16 -0.44
N GLY A 27 0.98 -2.35 0.18
CA GLY A 27 0.85 -2.50 1.63
C GLY A 27 2.04 -1.89 2.38
N ALA A 28 3.26 -2.19 1.91
CA ALA A 28 4.48 -1.62 2.48
C ALA A 28 4.53 -0.09 2.32
N ALA A 29 4.14 0.45 1.16
CA ALA A 29 4.09 1.89 0.92
C ALA A 29 3.05 2.58 1.81
N LEU A 30 1.87 1.98 1.97
CA LEU A 30 0.81 2.51 2.84
C LEU A 30 1.26 2.54 4.31
N PHE A 31 1.90 1.48 4.79
CA PHE A 31 2.47 1.43 6.12
C PHE A 31 3.58 2.47 6.32
N ALA A 32 4.58 2.49 5.43
CA ALA A 32 5.73 3.37 5.51
C ALA A 32 5.33 4.85 5.41
N GLY A 33 4.41 5.21 4.51
CA GLY A 33 3.94 6.59 4.33
C GLY A 33 3.19 7.11 5.56
N ASN A 34 2.30 6.30 6.13
CA ASN A 34 1.59 6.68 7.36
C ASN A 34 2.53 6.74 8.57
N LEU A 35 3.48 5.81 8.69
CA LEU A 35 4.47 5.83 9.76
C LEU A 35 5.38 7.07 9.64
N ALA A 36 5.82 7.41 8.43
CA ALA A 36 6.63 8.61 8.18
C ALA A 36 5.88 9.90 8.54
N ALA A 37 4.57 9.97 8.29
CA ALA A 37 3.73 11.10 8.69
C ALA A 37 3.64 11.28 10.22
N ILE A 38 3.71 10.18 10.98
CA ILE A 38 3.72 10.20 12.44
C ILE A 38 5.10 10.57 12.98
N LEU A 39 6.17 10.01 12.40
CA LEU A 39 7.55 10.29 12.82
C LEU A 39 8.01 11.70 12.48
N ARG A 40 7.53 12.25 11.36
CA ARG A 40 7.80 13.63 10.95
C ARG A 40 6.49 14.36 10.66
N PRO A 41 5.77 14.77 11.72
CA PRO A 41 4.59 15.60 11.53
C PRO A 41 4.95 16.87 10.76
N PRO A 42 4.17 17.27 9.75
CA PRO A 42 4.43 18.49 9.01
C PRO A 42 4.42 19.70 9.97
N ALA A 43 5.34 20.64 9.74
CA ALA A 43 5.44 21.86 10.54
C ALA A 43 4.10 22.59 10.54
N THR A 44 3.66 22.95 11.74
CA THR A 44 2.37 23.56 12.10
C THR A 44 2.06 24.88 11.37
N ASP A 45 3.02 25.46 10.66
CA ASP A 45 2.94 26.82 10.09
C ASP A 45 1.88 27.01 8.98
N LYS A 46 1.16 25.93 8.60
CA LYS A 46 0.03 25.96 7.64
C LYS A 46 -1.30 25.56 8.28
N ARG A 47 -1.48 25.77 9.58
CA ARG A 47 -2.77 25.58 10.24
C ARG A 47 -3.70 26.73 9.87
N ASP A 48 -4.56 26.51 8.88
CA ASP A 48 -5.67 27.42 8.56
C ASP A 48 -6.57 27.64 9.78
N GLU A 49 -7.19 28.82 9.87
CA GLU A 49 -8.20 29.19 10.88
C GLU A 49 -9.41 28.23 10.78
N GLY A 50 -9.33 27.09 11.47
CA GLY A 50 -10.29 25.99 11.37
C GLY A 50 -9.69 24.59 11.51
N SER A 51 -8.36 24.47 11.55
CA SER A 51 -7.69 23.18 11.80
C SER A 51 -7.96 22.66 13.22
N LEU A 52 -8.22 21.35 13.33
CA LEU A 52 -8.45 20.67 14.61
C LEU A 52 -7.22 20.78 15.54
N ASP A 53 -7.45 21.04 16.83
CA ASP A 53 -6.42 21.10 17.89
C ASP A 53 -5.51 19.86 17.92
N LYS A 54 -6.03 18.72 17.46
CA LYS A 54 -5.29 17.47 17.31
C LYS A 54 -5.59 16.86 15.94
N ALA A 55 -4.56 16.66 15.13
CA ALA A 55 -4.69 15.89 13.90
C ALA A 55 -5.20 14.47 14.23
N PRO A 56 -6.10 13.87 13.42
CA PRO A 56 -6.69 12.56 13.69
C PRO A 56 -5.66 11.43 13.45
N VAL A 57 -4.71 11.29 14.39
CA VAL A 57 -3.65 10.26 14.39
C VAL A 57 -4.24 8.85 14.31
N ALA A 58 -5.42 8.64 14.93
CA ALA A 58 -6.14 7.37 14.88
C ALA A 58 -6.40 6.90 13.44
N ARG A 59 -6.78 7.81 12.52
CA ARG A 59 -7.06 7.47 11.12
C ARG A 59 -5.78 7.03 10.38
N SER A 60 -4.66 7.69 10.64
CA SER A 60 -3.37 7.33 10.03
C SER A 60 -2.86 6.00 10.56
N LEU A 61 -3.03 5.72 11.86
CA LEU A 61 -2.66 4.43 12.45
C LEU A 61 -3.46 3.27 11.86
N ILE A 62 -4.76 3.46 11.64
CA ILE A 62 -5.63 2.45 11.01
C ILE A 62 -5.14 2.14 9.59
N MET A 63 -4.85 3.16 8.79
CA MET A 63 -4.34 2.98 7.43
C MET A 63 -2.98 2.30 7.40
N ALA A 64 -2.08 2.67 8.33
CA ALA A 64 -0.81 1.97 8.51
C ALA A 64 -1.03 0.48 8.82
N GLY A 65 -1.95 0.18 9.75
CA GLY A 65 -2.29 -1.19 10.13
C GLY A 65 -2.83 -2.03 8.97
N ILE A 66 -3.71 -1.47 8.14
CA ILE A 66 -4.23 -2.13 6.94
C ILE A 66 -3.08 -2.46 5.97
N GLY A 67 -2.22 -1.48 5.70
CA GLY A 67 -1.04 -1.67 4.84
C GLY A 67 -0.11 -2.76 5.37
N LEU A 68 0.10 -2.80 6.69
CA LEU A 68 0.93 -3.80 7.33
C LEU A 68 0.34 -5.21 7.21
N VAL A 69 -0.96 -5.38 7.48
CA VAL A 69 -1.63 -6.69 7.34
C VAL A 69 -1.53 -7.20 5.90
N ALA A 70 -1.79 -6.33 4.92
CA ALA A 70 -1.67 -6.66 3.51
C ALA A 70 -0.22 -7.06 3.13
N ALA A 71 0.78 -6.33 3.63
CA ALA A 71 2.18 -6.63 3.38
C ALA A 71 2.60 -7.98 4.00
N ILE A 72 2.22 -8.25 5.25
CA ILE A 72 2.50 -9.53 5.92
C ILE A 72 1.85 -10.69 5.16
N TRP A 73 0.58 -10.53 4.76
CA TRP A 73 -0.12 -11.54 3.98
C TRP A 73 0.57 -11.80 2.63
N ALA A 74 0.99 -10.76 1.92
CA ALA A 74 1.68 -10.91 0.64
C ALA A 74 3.06 -11.59 0.81
N VAL A 75 3.82 -11.25 1.85
CA VAL A 75 5.08 -11.96 2.16
C VAL A 75 4.80 -13.43 2.44
N ALA A 76 3.79 -13.75 3.24
CA ALA A 76 3.42 -15.14 3.52
C ALA A 76 3.06 -15.88 2.23
N SER A 77 2.23 -15.29 1.36
CA SER A 77 1.86 -15.87 0.07
C SER A 77 3.08 -16.16 -0.80
N LEU A 78 4.02 -15.21 -0.95
CA LEU A 78 5.26 -15.40 -1.74
C LEU A 78 6.17 -16.50 -1.18
N LEU A 79 6.19 -16.68 0.14
CA LEU A 79 6.98 -17.73 0.78
C LEU A 79 6.34 -19.12 0.65
N THR A 80 5.05 -19.19 0.34
CA THR A 80 4.29 -20.44 0.17
C THR A 80 3.93 -20.76 -1.28
N ALA A 81 4.23 -19.85 -2.20
CA ALA A 81 3.97 -19.97 -3.64
C ALA A 81 4.92 -20.98 -4.30
#